data_AF-A0A839J885-F1
#
_entry.id   AF-A0A839J885-F1
#
_cell.length_a   1.000
_cell.length_b   1.000
_cell.length_c   1.000
_cell.angle_alpha   90.00
_cell.angle_beta   90.00
_cell.angle_gamma   90.00
#
_symmetry.space_group_name_H-M   'P 1'
#
loop_
_entity.id
_entity.type
_entity.pdbx_description
1 polymer ?
#
loop_
_entity_poly.entity_id
_entity_poly.type
_entity_poly.pdbx_seq_one_letter_code
_entity_poly.pdbx_strand_id
1 'polypeptide(L)'
;DHIRAELDRIKTLRDRATKTPAKASTRTAAKTSRKADGRSVEPAHVKAECALRDHPAYGRWVKQQPSGRLVIDRAKVTAEERLDGKYLLSTSDPDLSAEDIALGYKNLLEAERGFRDLKSTLELRPVHHHLEPRIRAHVLLCWLALLLIRVAERSTGQTRRRIAIELGRVHAVTLTGSAGSVVHVTPLNTTQSGILAACKVTPPPTVTTLTPA
;
A
#
# COMPACT_ATOMS: atom_id res chain seq x y z
N ASP A 1 14.00 2.02 20.91
CA ASP A 1 14.12 1.39 22.24
C ASP A 1 14.84 0.04 22.27
N HIS A 2 14.65 -0.84 21.29
CA HIS A 2 15.26 -2.18 21.30
C HIS A 2 16.81 -2.19 21.42
N ILE A 3 17.52 -1.31 20.71
CA ILE A 3 18.99 -1.22 20.79
C ILE A 3 19.47 -0.81 22.19
N ARG A 4 18.73 0.08 22.88
CA ARG A 4 19.08 0.48 24.25
C ARG A 4 18.95 -0.69 25.22
N ALA A 5 17.84 -1.43 25.12
CA ALA A 5 17.62 -2.63 25.92
C ALA A 5 18.70 -3.70 25.69
N GLU A 6 19.14 -3.90 24.44
CA GLU A 6 20.18 -4.88 24.13
C GLU A 6 21.57 -4.42 24.64
N LEU A 7 21.89 -3.12 24.59
CA LEU A 7 23.10 -2.58 25.20
C LEU A 7 23.09 -2.74 26.73
N ASP A 8 21.95 -2.54 27.38
CA ASP A 8 21.79 -2.77 28.82
C ASP A 8 21.94 -4.26 29.17
N ARG A 9 21.35 -5.15 28.36
CA ARG A 9 21.54 -6.60 28.49
C ARG A 9 23.01 -6.99 28.35
N ILE A 10 23.71 -6.46 27.34
CA ILE A 10 25.15 -6.67 27.13
C ILE A 10 25.96 -6.20 28.35
N LYS A 11 25.62 -5.04 28.91
CA LYS A 11 26.25 -4.51 30.12
C LYS A 11 26.08 -5.47 31.30
N THR A 12 24.86 -5.96 31.55
CA THR A 12 24.60 -6.94 32.63
C THR A 12 25.34 -8.27 32.43
N LEU A 13 25.43 -8.77 31.18
CA LEU A 13 26.19 -9.98 30.85
C LEU A 13 27.68 -9.80 31.14
N ARG A 14 28.23 -8.62 30.83
CA ARG A 14 29.62 -8.27 31.13
C ARG A 14 29.85 -8.21 32.64
N ASP A 15 29.00 -7.50 33.38
CA ASP A 15 29.11 -7.37 34.83
C ASP A 15 29.08 -8.75 35.50
N ARG A 16 28.23 -9.66 35.01
CA ARG A 16 28.19 -11.06 35.49
C ARG A 16 29.46 -11.85 35.15
N ALA A 17 30.02 -11.67 33.97
CA ALA A 17 31.28 -12.30 33.56
C ALA A 17 32.48 -11.80 34.39
N THR A 18 32.49 -10.53 34.80
CA THR A 18 33.54 -9.97 35.67
C THR A 18 33.43 -10.43 37.13
N LYS A 19 32.22 -10.79 37.61
CA LYS A 19 31.96 -11.21 39.01
C LYS A 19 32.11 -12.72 39.26
N THR A 20 32.19 -13.55 38.23
CA THR A 20 32.30 -15.02 38.38
C THR A 20 33.77 -15.44 38.30
N PRO A 21 34.43 -15.92 39.38
CA PRO A 21 35.76 -16.50 39.26
C PRO A 21 35.66 -17.81 38.47
N ALA A 22 36.57 -18.01 37.53
CA ALA A 22 36.57 -19.13 36.61
C ALA A 22 36.46 -20.48 37.34
N LYS A 23 35.30 -21.13 37.23
CA LYS A 23 35.19 -22.59 37.36
C LYS A 23 34.90 -23.19 35.99
N ALA A 24 35.73 -24.17 35.67
CA ALA A 24 35.84 -24.95 34.45
C ALA A 24 34.53 -25.15 33.67
N SER A 25 34.55 -24.74 32.40
CA SER A 25 33.85 -25.49 31.35
C SER A 25 34.64 -25.42 30.05
N THR A 26 35.03 -26.61 29.62
CA THR A 26 35.80 -26.96 28.45
C THR A 26 35.02 -26.62 27.18
N ARG A 27 35.63 -25.86 26.25
CA ARG A 27 35.77 -26.14 24.80
C ARG A 27 35.78 -24.86 23.93
N THR A 28 36.90 -24.75 23.21
CA THR A 28 37.07 -24.17 21.87
C THR A 28 36.97 -22.65 21.71
N ALA A 29 38.11 -21.97 21.68
CA ALA A 29 38.61 -21.25 20.50
C ALA A 29 39.99 -20.61 20.79
N ALA A 30 40.80 -20.53 19.75
CA ALA A 30 42.23 -20.33 19.75
C ALA A 30 42.73 -18.94 20.21
N LYS A 31 43.94 -18.96 20.81
CA LYS A 31 45.05 -17.99 20.71
C LYS A 31 44.70 -16.52 20.40
N THR A 32 44.95 -15.61 21.34
CA THR A 32 46.14 -14.71 21.36
C THR A 32 46.02 -13.72 22.52
N SER A 33 46.95 -13.74 23.49
CA SER A 33 47.63 -12.52 23.97
C SER A 33 48.69 -12.87 25.00
N ARG A 34 49.90 -12.36 24.74
CA ARG A 34 51.04 -12.35 25.65
C ARG A 34 50.74 -11.40 26.82
N LYS A 35 51.09 -11.82 28.03
CA LYS A 35 51.17 -10.95 29.21
C LYS A 35 52.38 -10.03 29.07
N ALA A 36 52.14 -8.73 29.05
CA ALA A 36 53.06 -7.73 29.58
C ALA A 36 52.22 -6.56 30.11
N ASP A 37 52.51 -6.22 31.36
CA ASP A 37 52.11 -5.03 32.11
C ASP A 37 50.71 -4.94 32.77
N GLY A 38 50.74 -4.54 34.04
CA GLY A 38 49.71 -4.73 35.07
C GLY A 38 48.47 -3.83 34.97
N ARG A 39 47.82 -3.76 33.81
CA ARG A 39 46.46 -3.22 33.68
C ARG A 39 45.47 -4.35 33.50
N SER A 40 44.39 -4.36 34.30
CA SER A 40 43.25 -5.25 34.10
C SER A 40 42.71 -5.06 32.68
N VAL A 41 43.03 -5.98 31.77
CA VAL A 41 42.49 -5.99 30.41
C VAL A 41 41.00 -6.31 30.56
N GLU A 42 40.14 -5.31 30.38
CA GLU A 42 38.69 -5.55 30.27
C GLU A 42 38.46 -6.61 29.18
N PRO A 43 37.50 -7.55 29.39
CA PRO A 43 37.28 -8.65 28.47
C PRO A 43 37.10 -8.13 27.04
N ALA A 44 37.80 -8.78 26.10
CA ALA A 44 38.02 -8.27 24.75
C ALA A 44 36.74 -7.84 24.02
N HIS A 45 35.64 -8.56 24.20
CA HIS A 45 34.27 -8.25 23.78
C HIS A 45 33.39 -9.47 24.12
N VAL A 46 32.11 -9.27 24.40
CA VAL A 46 31.16 -10.39 24.62
C VAL A 46 30.59 -10.84 23.29
N LYS A 47 30.28 -12.14 23.11
CA LYS A 47 29.62 -12.67 21.89
C LYS A 47 28.37 -11.87 21.49
N ALA A 48 27.63 -11.35 22.47
CA ALA A 48 26.46 -10.50 22.26
C ALA A 48 26.82 -9.12 21.64
N GLU A 49 28.00 -8.56 21.92
CA GLU A 49 28.48 -7.33 21.27
C GLU A 49 28.79 -7.56 19.80
N CYS A 50 29.49 -8.66 19.49
CA CYS A 50 29.72 -9.06 18.09
C CYS A 50 28.38 -9.27 17.36
N ALA A 51 27.45 -9.99 17.98
CA ALA A 51 26.13 -10.23 17.40
C ALA A 51 25.33 -8.94 17.16
N LEU A 52 25.39 -7.96 18.07
CA LEU A 52 24.69 -6.67 17.91
C LEU A 52 25.33 -5.82 16.80
N ARG A 53 26.67 -5.79 16.74
CA ARG A 53 27.40 -5.07 15.69
C ARG A 53 27.14 -5.66 14.30
N ASP A 54 27.11 -6.98 14.20
CA ASP A 54 26.93 -7.70 12.94
C ASP A 54 25.43 -7.89 12.59
N HIS A 55 24.51 -7.36 13.41
CA HIS A 55 23.09 -7.47 13.19
C HIS A 55 22.64 -6.62 11.97
N PRO A 56 21.92 -7.19 10.98
CA PRO A 56 21.59 -6.49 9.73
C PRO A 56 20.80 -5.19 9.93
N ALA A 57 19.84 -5.18 10.85
CA ALA A 57 19.04 -3.99 11.15
C ALA A 57 19.64 -3.03 12.19
N TYR A 58 20.34 -3.55 13.21
CA TYR A 58 20.74 -2.77 14.39
C TYR A 58 22.21 -2.36 14.38
N GLY A 59 23.07 -3.14 13.72
CA GLY A 59 24.50 -2.86 13.58
C GLY A 59 24.77 -1.50 12.96
N ARG A 60 23.93 -1.08 12.01
CA ARG A 60 24.06 0.24 11.36
C ARG A 60 23.95 1.43 12.31
N TRP A 61 23.36 1.25 13.49
CA TRP A 61 23.05 2.31 14.45
C TRP A 61 23.98 2.35 15.67
N VAL A 62 24.94 1.42 15.74
CA VAL A 62 25.93 1.35 16.82
C VAL A 62 27.32 1.64 16.28
N LYS A 63 28.10 2.41 17.04
CA LYS A 63 29.51 2.65 16.80
C LYS A 63 30.35 2.06 17.93
N GLN A 64 31.53 1.57 17.57
CA GLN A 64 32.48 1.05 18.54
C GLN A 64 33.41 2.18 19.02
N GLN A 65 33.54 2.32 20.33
CA GLN A 65 34.50 3.24 20.94
C GLN A 65 35.92 2.63 20.93
N PRO A 66 36.97 3.44 21.11
CA PRO A 66 38.35 2.93 21.27
C PRO A 66 38.49 1.91 22.42
N SER A 67 37.62 1.99 23.43
CA SER A 67 37.54 1.02 24.52
C SER A 67 36.88 -0.31 24.13
N GLY A 68 36.58 -0.54 22.85
CA GLY A 68 35.87 -1.72 22.34
C GLY A 68 34.35 -1.72 22.57
N ARG A 69 33.80 -0.75 23.30
CA ARG A 69 32.39 -0.71 23.72
C ARG A 69 31.49 -0.18 22.61
N LEU A 70 30.31 -0.79 22.46
CA LEU A 70 29.28 -0.31 21.55
C LEU A 70 28.46 0.81 22.20
N VAL A 71 28.26 1.89 21.47
CA VAL A 71 27.32 2.95 21.80
C VAL A 71 26.48 3.31 20.60
N ILE A 72 25.28 3.82 20.83
CA ILE A 72 24.42 4.30 19.75
C ILE A 72 25.10 5.48 19.05
N ASP A 73 25.14 5.42 17.72
CA ASP A 73 25.59 6.53 16.90
C ASP A 73 24.50 7.61 16.82
N ARG A 74 24.51 8.54 17.78
CA ARG A 74 23.54 9.64 17.85
C ARG A 74 23.59 10.55 16.62
N ALA A 75 24.75 10.73 15.98
CA ALA A 75 24.86 11.58 14.81
C ALA A 75 24.07 10.98 13.63
N LYS A 76 24.17 9.66 13.44
CA LYS A 76 23.41 8.94 12.43
C LYS A 76 21.92 8.90 12.72
N VAL A 77 21.53 8.73 13.99
CA VAL A 77 20.12 8.82 14.40
C VAL A 77 19.56 10.20 14.07
N THR A 78 20.23 11.28 14.47
CA THR A 78 19.78 12.65 14.17
C THR A 78 19.76 12.97 12.67
N ALA A 79 20.66 12.38 11.88
CA ALA A 79 20.65 12.54 10.43
C ALA A 79 19.40 11.90 9.80
N GLU A 80 19.02 10.71 10.25
CA GLU A 80 17.84 9.99 9.75
C GLU A 80 16.52 10.56 10.28
N GLU A 81 16.50 11.06 11.52
CA GLU A 81 15.34 11.80 12.07
C GLU A 81 14.93 13.00 11.19
N ARG A 82 15.86 13.57 10.41
CA ARG A 82 15.55 14.65 9.45
C ARG A 82 14.79 14.17 8.23
N LEU A 83 14.81 12.87 7.94
CA LEU A 83 14.13 12.22 6.81
C LEU A 83 12.82 11.56 7.22
N ASP A 84 12.60 11.37 8.52
CA ASP A 84 11.36 10.79 9.04
C ASP A 84 10.13 11.59 8.56
N GLY A 85 9.14 10.86 8.03
CA GLY A 85 7.91 11.44 7.49
C GLY A 85 8.05 12.14 6.13
N LYS A 86 9.23 12.11 5.51
CA LYS A 86 9.46 12.62 4.15
C LYS A 86 9.45 11.49 3.13
N TYR A 87 8.86 11.75 1.97
CA TYR A 87 8.88 10.84 0.83
C TYR A 87 9.91 11.32 -0.19
N LEU A 88 10.82 10.44 -0.58
CA LEU A 88 11.69 10.69 -1.73
C LEU A 88 11.02 10.15 -2.99
N LEU A 89 10.68 11.03 -3.91
CA LEU A 89 10.19 10.66 -5.24
C LEU A 89 11.36 10.75 -6.22
N SER A 90 11.62 9.66 -6.93
CA SER A 90 12.66 9.59 -7.96
C SER A 90 11.99 9.32 -9.30
N THR A 91 12.35 10.10 -10.31
CA THR A 91 11.90 9.93 -11.69
C THR A 91 13.10 9.88 -12.63
N SER A 92 12.98 9.15 -13.73
CA SER A 92 13.96 9.17 -14.83
C SER A 92 13.72 10.30 -15.82
N ASP A 93 12.56 10.97 -15.73
CA ASP A 93 12.15 12.04 -16.62
C ASP A 93 12.63 13.40 -16.07
N PRO A 94 13.55 14.09 -16.77
CA PRO A 94 14.09 15.38 -16.33
C PRO A 94 13.15 16.56 -16.61
N ASP A 95 12.12 16.39 -17.44
CA ASP A 95 11.25 17.48 -17.89
C ASP A 95 10.03 17.69 -16.97
N LEU A 96 9.77 16.76 -16.06
CA LEU A 96 8.68 16.85 -15.10
C LEU A 96 9.01 17.79 -13.94
N SER A 97 8.09 18.70 -13.64
CA SER A 97 8.17 19.54 -12.44
C SER A 97 8.04 18.70 -11.17
N ALA A 98 8.56 19.21 -10.05
CA ALA A 98 8.42 18.57 -8.76
C ALA A 98 6.94 18.43 -8.35
N GLU A 99 6.12 19.41 -8.70
CA GLU A 99 4.68 19.44 -8.49
C GLU A 99 3.98 18.31 -9.28
N ASP A 100 4.33 18.13 -10.54
CA ASP A 100 3.74 17.08 -11.39
C ASP A 100 4.16 15.69 -10.94
N ILE A 101 5.42 15.50 -10.52
CA ILE A 101 5.90 14.24 -9.93
C ILE A 101 5.10 13.91 -8.67
N ALA A 102 4.92 14.89 -7.78
CA ALA A 102 4.16 14.71 -6.56
C ALA A 102 2.68 14.42 -6.84
N LEU A 103 2.08 15.09 -7.83
CA LEU A 103 0.71 14.85 -8.26
C LEU A 103 0.54 13.45 -8.86
N GLY A 104 1.45 13.04 -9.75
CA GLY A 104 1.48 11.70 -10.34
C GLY A 104 1.59 10.61 -9.29
N TYR A 105 2.46 10.79 -8.29
CA TYR A 105 2.56 9.87 -7.15
C TYR A 105 1.25 9.79 -6.35
N LYS A 106 0.61 10.93 -6.06
CA LYS A 106 -0.68 10.96 -5.36
C LYS A 106 -1.78 10.24 -6.15
N ASN A 107 -1.74 10.28 -7.48
CA ASN A 107 -2.69 9.57 -8.35
C ASN A 107 -2.58 8.04 -8.27
N LEU A 108 -1.51 7.49 -7.67
CA LEU A 108 -1.42 6.06 -7.37
C LEU A 108 -2.58 5.59 -6.48
N LEU A 109 -3.06 6.45 -5.58
CA LEU A 109 -4.24 6.18 -4.75
C LEU A 109 -5.51 5.95 -5.59
N GLU A 110 -5.68 6.69 -6.69
CA GLU A 110 -6.80 6.48 -7.61
C GLU A 110 -6.67 5.16 -8.37
N ALA A 111 -5.45 4.78 -8.76
CA ALA A 111 -5.20 3.47 -9.36
C ALA A 111 -5.51 2.34 -8.37
N GLU A 112 -5.04 2.44 -7.13
CA GLU A 112 -5.34 1.49 -6.06
C GLU A 112 -6.84 1.38 -5.77
N ARG A 113 -7.55 2.52 -5.74
CA ARG A 113 -9.00 2.56 -5.62
C ARG A 113 -9.65 1.84 -6.81
N GLY A 114 -9.18 2.07 -8.03
CA GLY A 114 -9.62 1.35 -9.23
C GLY A 114 -9.46 -0.16 -9.11
N PHE A 115 -8.29 -0.63 -8.66
CA PHE A 115 -8.04 -2.06 -8.42
C PHE A 115 -8.96 -2.63 -7.32
N ARG A 116 -9.24 -1.85 -6.27
CA ARG A 116 -10.17 -2.24 -5.21
C ARG A 116 -11.59 -2.41 -5.76
N ASP A 117 -12.06 -1.45 -6.55
CA ASP A 117 -13.40 -1.50 -7.16
C ASP A 117 -13.53 -2.66 -8.13
N LEU A 118 -12.48 -2.92 -8.93
CA LEU A 118 -12.42 -4.05 -9.86
C LEU A 118 -12.60 -5.39 -9.11
N LYS A 119 -11.91 -5.55 -7.98
CA LYS A 119 -11.97 -6.77 -7.16
C LYS A 119 -13.28 -6.94 -6.41
N SER A 120 -13.93 -5.85 -6.01
CA SER A 120 -15.11 -5.86 -5.15
C SER A 120 -16.39 -5.62 -5.95
N THR A 121 -16.65 -4.36 -6.31
CA THR A 121 -17.86 -3.91 -7.00
C THR A 121 -18.09 -4.59 -8.35
N LEU A 122 -17.02 -4.88 -9.08
CA LEU A 122 -17.07 -5.52 -10.39
C LEU A 122 -16.77 -7.01 -10.33
N GLU A 123 -16.69 -7.58 -9.12
CA GLU A 123 -16.61 -9.01 -8.86
C GLU A 123 -15.54 -9.73 -9.70
N LEU A 124 -14.39 -9.09 -9.91
CA LEU A 124 -13.26 -9.76 -10.53
C LEU A 124 -12.80 -10.97 -9.70
N ARG A 125 -13.18 -11.08 -8.42
CA ARG A 125 -12.91 -12.25 -7.59
C ARG A 125 -14.10 -12.55 -6.65
N PRO A 126 -14.51 -13.82 -6.48
CA PRO A 126 -13.99 -15.04 -7.12
C PRO A 126 -14.60 -15.30 -8.51
N VAL A 127 -13.78 -15.79 -9.45
CA VAL A 127 -14.23 -16.15 -10.80
C VAL A 127 -14.32 -17.67 -10.90
N HIS A 128 -15.52 -18.21 -11.06
CA HIS A 128 -15.73 -19.65 -11.28
C HIS A 128 -15.55 -20.05 -12.76
N HIS A 129 -14.68 -19.36 -13.49
CA HIS A 129 -14.35 -19.67 -14.88
C HIS A 129 -13.11 -20.54 -14.94
N HIS A 130 -13.23 -21.70 -15.60
CA HIS A 130 -12.13 -22.65 -15.78
C HIS A 130 -11.50 -22.59 -17.17
N LEU A 131 -12.23 -22.06 -18.16
CA LEU A 131 -11.76 -21.94 -19.54
C LEU A 131 -11.07 -20.59 -19.75
N GLU A 132 -9.86 -20.62 -20.31
CA GLU A 132 -9.04 -19.43 -20.58
C GLU A 132 -9.78 -18.33 -21.37
N PRO A 133 -10.58 -18.63 -22.43
CA PRO A 133 -11.36 -17.61 -23.12
C PRO A 133 -12.39 -16.91 -22.23
N ARG A 134 -13.02 -17.63 -21.29
CA ARG A 134 -14.01 -17.06 -20.36
C ARG A 134 -13.36 -16.16 -19.33
N ILE A 135 -12.16 -16.55 -18.86
CA ILE A 135 -11.37 -15.72 -17.94
C ILE A 135 -10.99 -14.41 -18.63
N ARG A 136 -10.47 -14.46 -19.87
CA ARG A 136 -10.12 -13.25 -20.64
C ARG A 136 -11.35 -12.35 -20.86
N ALA A 137 -12.48 -12.91 -21.25
CA ALA A 137 -13.71 -12.16 -21.46
C ALA A 137 -14.18 -11.46 -20.17
N HIS A 138 -14.19 -12.17 -19.03
CA HIS A 138 -14.58 -11.59 -17.74
C HIS A 138 -13.68 -10.43 -17.33
N VAL A 139 -12.35 -10.60 -17.40
CA VAL A 139 -11.38 -9.54 -17.07
C VAL A 139 -11.61 -8.31 -17.95
N LEU A 140 -11.82 -8.51 -19.26
CA LEU A 140 -12.08 -7.42 -20.21
C LEU A 140 -13.38 -6.68 -19.87
N LEU A 141 -14.46 -7.41 -19.58
CA LEU A 141 -15.74 -6.81 -19.20
C LEU A 141 -15.63 -6.02 -17.88
N CYS A 142 -14.97 -6.56 -16.87
CA CYS A 142 -14.72 -5.84 -15.62
C CYS A 142 -13.89 -4.57 -15.86
N TRP A 143 -12.85 -4.64 -16.70
CA TRP A 143 -12.05 -3.46 -17.04
C TRP A 143 -12.85 -2.39 -17.78
N LEU A 144 -13.65 -2.80 -18.78
CA LEU A 144 -14.51 -1.88 -19.53
C LEU A 144 -15.59 -1.25 -18.62
N ALA A 145 -16.19 -2.03 -17.73
CA ALA A 145 -17.13 -1.52 -16.74
C ALA A 145 -16.46 -0.50 -15.80
N LEU A 146 -15.23 -0.75 -15.36
CA LEU A 146 -14.47 0.21 -14.55
C LEU A 146 -14.23 1.51 -15.32
N LEU A 147 -13.82 1.42 -16.60
CA LEU A 147 -13.62 2.58 -17.46
C LEU A 147 -14.91 3.42 -17.54
N LEU A 148 -16.04 2.79 -17.85
CA LEU A 148 -17.34 3.47 -17.94
C LEU A 148 -17.73 4.14 -16.62
N ILE A 149 -17.52 3.44 -15.50
CA ILE A 149 -17.75 4.01 -14.16
C ILE A 149 -16.88 5.25 -13.96
N ARG A 150 -15.58 5.21 -14.28
CA ARG A 150 -14.67 6.34 -14.05
C ARG A 150 -14.95 7.52 -14.97
N VAL A 151 -15.38 7.27 -16.20
CA VAL A 151 -15.85 8.33 -17.09
C VAL A 151 -17.09 8.99 -16.49
N ALA A 152 -18.09 8.21 -16.06
CA ALA A 152 -19.31 8.74 -15.47
C ALA A 152 -19.05 9.51 -14.16
N GLU A 153 -18.21 8.99 -13.26
CA GLU A 153 -17.85 9.68 -12.01
C GLU A 153 -17.14 11.01 -12.29
N ARG A 154 -16.18 11.03 -13.23
CA ARG A 154 -15.45 12.26 -13.59
C ARG A 154 -16.32 13.28 -14.30
N SER A 155 -17.18 12.84 -15.21
CA SER A 155 -18.09 13.73 -15.95
C SER A 155 -19.15 14.35 -15.05
N THR A 156 -19.66 13.60 -14.07
CA THR A 156 -20.78 14.04 -13.22
C THR A 156 -20.35 14.62 -11.88
N GLY A 157 -19.11 14.35 -11.43
CA GLY A 157 -18.66 14.63 -10.06
C GLY A 157 -19.36 13.79 -8.99
N GLN A 158 -20.13 12.78 -9.37
CA GLN A 158 -20.89 11.93 -8.45
C GLN A 158 -20.25 10.55 -8.31
N THR A 159 -20.50 9.86 -7.20
CA THR A 159 -20.04 8.47 -7.02
C THR A 159 -20.86 7.51 -7.87
N ARG A 160 -20.24 6.40 -8.31
CA ARG A 160 -20.91 5.31 -9.02
C ARG A 160 -22.21 4.86 -8.35
N ARG A 161 -22.20 4.76 -7.02
CA ARG A 161 -23.35 4.32 -6.23
C ARG A 161 -24.53 5.29 -6.40
N ARG A 162 -24.28 6.59 -6.35
CA ARG A 162 -25.32 7.61 -6.53
C ARG A 162 -25.88 7.58 -7.95
N ILE A 163 -24.99 7.53 -8.95
CA ILE A 163 -25.37 7.43 -10.37
C ILE A 163 -26.26 6.19 -10.60
N ALA A 164 -25.84 5.03 -10.07
CA ALA A 164 -26.59 3.78 -10.21
C ALA A 164 -27.96 3.82 -9.52
N ILE A 165 -28.07 4.47 -8.35
CA ILE A 165 -29.35 4.63 -7.64
C ILE A 165 -30.30 5.52 -8.45
N GLU A 166 -29.82 6.65 -8.96
CA GLU A 166 -30.68 7.60 -9.69
C GLU A 166 -31.13 7.05 -11.05
N LEU A 167 -30.19 6.51 -11.84
CA LEU A 167 -30.51 5.93 -13.14
C LEU A 167 -31.23 4.58 -13.02
N GLY A 168 -31.03 3.83 -11.93
CA GLY A 168 -31.71 2.56 -11.68
C GLY A 168 -33.23 2.70 -11.47
N ARG A 169 -33.74 3.91 -11.27
CA ARG A 169 -35.19 4.23 -11.20
C ARG A 169 -35.81 4.48 -12.57
N VAL A 170 -35.01 4.58 -13.63
CA VAL A 170 -35.50 4.78 -15.00
C VAL A 170 -35.82 3.41 -15.57
N HIS A 171 -37.12 3.12 -15.73
CA HIS A 171 -37.59 1.85 -16.27
C HIS A 171 -38.29 2.06 -17.61
N ALA A 172 -38.12 1.11 -18.52
CA ALA A 172 -38.93 0.94 -19.72
C ALA A 172 -39.99 -0.12 -19.43
N VAL A 173 -41.26 0.22 -19.60
CA VAL A 173 -42.43 -0.62 -19.31
C VAL A 173 -43.18 -0.87 -20.60
N THR A 174 -43.43 -2.14 -20.92
CA THR A 174 -44.28 -2.54 -22.04
C THR A 174 -45.73 -2.61 -21.59
N LEU A 175 -46.59 -1.80 -22.20
CA LEU A 175 -48.03 -1.81 -22.00
C LEU A 175 -48.69 -2.51 -23.19
N THR A 176 -49.38 -3.61 -22.94
CA THR A 176 -50.10 -4.39 -23.95
C THR A 176 -51.61 -4.32 -23.73
N GLY A 177 -52.35 -4.15 -24.83
CA GLY A 177 -53.81 -4.11 -24.82
C GLY A 177 -54.40 -4.54 -26.16
N SER A 178 -55.73 -4.50 -26.28
CA SER A 178 -56.44 -4.87 -27.51
C SER A 178 -56.09 -4.01 -28.73
N ALA A 179 -55.56 -2.81 -28.51
CA ALA A 179 -55.12 -1.89 -29.56
C ALA A 179 -53.65 -2.08 -29.99
N GLY A 180 -52.91 -2.99 -29.36
CA GLY A 180 -51.50 -3.24 -29.62
C GLY A 180 -50.60 -3.14 -28.38
N SER A 181 -49.32 -2.90 -28.61
CA SER A 181 -48.26 -2.82 -27.58
C SER A 181 -47.50 -1.50 -27.69
N VAL A 182 -47.20 -0.87 -26.55
CA VAL A 182 -46.38 0.34 -26.48
C VAL A 182 -45.32 0.21 -25.39
N VAL A 183 -44.09 0.64 -25.67
CA VAL A 183 -43.03 0.74 -24.65
C VAL A 183 -42.92 2.19 -24.19
N HIS A 184 -43.15 2.39 -22.89
CA HIS A 184 -43.08 3.69 -22.24
C HIS A 184 -41.91 3.73 -21.25
N VAL A 185 -41.12 4.80 -21.30
CA VAL A 185 -40.00 5.03 -20.37
C VAL A 185 -40.44 5.97 -19.25
N THR A 186 -39.97 5.71 -18.04
CA THR A 186 -40.21 6.60 -16.88
C THR A 186 -39.70 8.01 -17.22
N PRO A 187 -40.51 9.07 -17.10
CA PRO A 187 -40.06 10.44 -17.35
C PRO A 187 -38.86 10.80 -16.48
N LEU A 188 -37.82 11.37 -17.09
CA LEU A 188 -36.59 11.71 -16.38
C LEU A 188 -36.79 12.94 -15.49
N ASN A 189 -36.31 12.86 -14.25
CA ASN A 189 -36.21 14.02 -13.38
C ASN A 189 -34.96 14.87 -13.72
N THR A 190 -34.85 16.07 -13.12
CA THR A 190 -33.72 16.99 -13.35
C THR A 190 -32.36 16.36 -13.07
N THR A 191 -32.24 15.53 -12.02
CA THR A 191 -30.99 14.86 -11.67
C THR A 191 -30.59 13.81 -12.71
N GLN A 192 -31.52 12.97 -13.14
CA GLN A 192 -31.29 11.93 -14.15
C GLN A 192 -30.93 12.55 -15.51
N SER A 193 -31.66 13.58 -15.93
CA SER A 193 -31.34 14.33 -17.15
C SER A 193 -29.97 14.98 -17.08
N GLY A 194 -29.60 15.56 -15.93
CA GLY A 194 -28.26 16.13 -15.70
C GLY A 194 -27.14 15.09 -15.77
N ILE A 195 -27.36 13.88 -15.23
CA ILE A 195 -26.39 12.77 -15.31
C ILE A 195 -26.16 12.37 -16.77
N LEU A 196 -27.24 12.17 -17.54
CA LEU A 196 -27.12 11.78 -18.95
C LEU A 196 -26.45 12.87 -19.79
N ALA A 197 -26.80 14.13 -19.57
CA ALA A 197 -26.18 15.27 -20.24
C ALA A 197 -24.68 15.38 -19.95
N ALA A 198 -24.27 15.26 -18.69
CA ALA A 198 -22.85 15.27 -18.29
C ALA A 198 -22.06 14.12 -18.94
N CYS A 199 -22.68 12.95 -19.07
CA CYS A 199 -22.11 11.80 -19.77
C CYS A 199 -22.22 11.89 -21.31
N LYS A 200 -22.82 12.96 -21.86
CA LYS A 200 -23.10 13.12 -23.30
C LYS A 200 -23.91 11.96 -23.90
N VAL A 201 -24.85 11.43 -23.12
CA VAL A 201 -25.75 10.36 -23.53
C VAL A 201 -27.11 10.97 -23.87
N THR A 202 -27.63 10.65 -25.05
CA THR A 202 -28.97 11.07 -25.46
C THR A 202 -30.01 10.43 -24.55
N PRO A 203 -30.92 11.22 -23.93
CA PRO A 203 -31.96 10.66 -23.08
C PRO A 203 -32.92 9.77 -23.89
N PRO A 204 -33.40 8.66 -23.33
CA PRO A 204 -34.38 7.82 -23.99
C PRO A 204 -35.69 8.61 -24.20
N PRO A 205 -36.39 8.42 -25.35
CA PRO A 205 -37.69 9.01 -25.55
C PRO A 205 -38.71 8.41 -24.59
N THR A 206 -39.74 9.18 -24.24
CA THR A 206 -40.81 8.73 -23.33
C THR A 206 -41.61 7.56 -23.91
N VAL A 207 -41.80 7.52 -25.23
CA VAL A 207 -42.36 6.39 -25.96
C VAL A 207 -41.34 5.90 -26.96
N THR A 208 -40.91 4.65 -26.82
CA THR A 208 -39.79 4.10 -27.61
C THR A 208 -40.29 3.25 -28.77
N THR A 209 -41.36 2.48 -28.58
CA THR A 209 -41.96 1.64 -29.63
C THR A 209 -43.46 1.63 -29.49
N LEU A 210 -44.15 1.61 -30.63
CA LEU A 210 -45.60 1.46 -30.72
C LEU A 210 -45.90 0.45 -31.83
N THR A 211 -46.50 -0.67 -31.47
CA THR A 211 -46.89 -1.76 -32.36
C THR A 211 -48.41 -1.88 -32.31
N PRO A 212 -49.14 -1.35 -33.30
CA PRO A 212 -50.59 -1.53 -33.36
C PRO A 212 -50.96 -3.00 -33.56
N ALA A 213 -52.17 -3.36 -33.13
CA ALA A 213 -52.73 -4.71 -33.28
C ALA A 213 -53.01 -5.08 -34.75
#